data_AF-A0A834M6V6-F1
#
_entry.id   AF-A0A834M6V6-F1
#
_cell.length_a   1.000
_cell.length_b   1.000
_cell.length_c   1.000
_cell.angle_alpha   90.00
_cell.angle_beta   90.00
_cell.angle_gamma   90.00
#
_symmetry.space_group_name_H-M   'P 1'
#
loop_
_entity.id
_entity.type
_entity.pdbx_description
1 polymer ?
#
loop_
_entity_poly.entity_id
_entity_poly.type
_entity_poly.pdbx_seq_one_letter_code
_entity_poly.pdbx_strand_id
1 'polypeptide(L)'
;MFSVFILKRSLLKTQWTSLLTLIIGVVLVQLAQGGEHTTSKNAEGQNRFIGFMAALTACALSGFAGVYFEKILKGSDVTVWMRNVQLSLCSVPFGWVSCYVYNGDAIREKGFFFGYDKFVNYLIVLQAGGGLIVAVVVKYADNILKGFATSLAIVISCIGSIYLFGFELSLQFVLGAAFVICSIFLYGYQPRKPSDLPISHKV
;
A
#
# COMPACT_ATOMS: atom_id res chain seq x y z
N MET A 1 -9.41 7.30 7.46
CA MET A 1 -10.81 7.49 7.91
C MET A 1 -11.40 6.24 8.51
N PHE A 2 -11.46 5.13 7.77
CA PHE A 2 -12.02 3.87 8.27
C PHE A 2 -11.40 3.36 9.58
N SER A 3 -10.09 3.53 9.81
CA SER A 3 -9.44 3.13 11.08
C SER A 3 -9.99 3.88 12.30
N VAL A 4 -10.33 5.17 12.15
CA VAL A 4 -10.92 5.97 13.24
C VAL A 4 -12.35 5.50 13.52
N PHE A 5 -13.15 5.27 12.49
CA PHE A 5 -14.55 4.86 12.65
C PHE A 5 -14.71 3.39 13.10
N ILE A 6 -13.93 2.46 12.54
CA ILE A 6 -14.12 1.00 12.72
C ILE A 6 -13.29 0.43 13.87
N LEU A 7 -12.07 0.95 14.09
CA LEU A 7 -11.17 0.53 15.19
C LEU A 7 -11.20 1.50 16.38
N LYS A 8 -12.01 2.58 16.31
CA LYS A 8 -12.10 3.62 17.35
C LYS A 8 -10.74 4.21 17.75
N ARG A 9 -9.77 4.26 16.84
CA ARG A 9 -8.46 4.86 17.11
C ARG A 9 -8.56 6.38 17.15
N SER A 10 -8.13 6.99 18.25
CA SER A 10 -7.94 8.44 18.35
C SER A 10 -6.60 8.85 17.75
N LEU A 11 -6.62 9.56 16.61
CA LEU A 11 -5.41 10.12 16.01
C LEU A 11 -5.13 11.51 16.58
N LEU A 12 -3.87 11.76 16.92
CA LEU A 12 -3.41 13.07 17.35
C LEU A 12 -3.48 14.08 16.21
N LYS A 13 -3.62 15.37 16.53
CA LYS A 13 -3.62 16.45 15.51
C LYS A 13 -2.35 16.43 14.65
N THR A 14 -1.20 16.04 15.21
CA THR A 14 0.08 15.86 14.50
C THR A 14 0.08 14.69 13.51
N GLN A 15 -0.70 13.64 13.76
CA GLN A 15 -0.84 12.51 12.84
C GLN A 15 -1.76 12.84 11.67
N TRP A 16 -2.71 13.76 11.87
CA TRP A 16 -3.53 14.27 10.79
C TRP A 16 -2.75 15.17 9.84
N THR A 17 -1.90 16.05 10.39
CA THR A 17 -1.02 16.88 9.56
C THR A 17 -0.03 16.02 8.78
N SER A 18 0.55 14.98 9.40
CA SER A 18 1.44 14.06 8.68
C SER A 18 0.74 13.34 7.52
N LEU A 19 -0.51 12.89 7.70
CA LEU A 19 -1.29 12.26 6.63
C LEU A 19 -1.53 13.22 5.44
N LEU A 20 -1.79 14.51 5.70
CA LEU A 20 -1.91 15.51 4.64
C LEU A 20 -0.57 15.72 3.91
N THR A 21 0.52 15.82 4.66
CA THR A 21 1.88 15.91 4.10
C THR A 21 2.22 14.69 3.23
N LEU A 22 1.77 13.49 3.62
CA LEU A 22 1.96 12.28 2.82
C LEU A 22 1.27 12.39 1.46
N ILE A 23 0.02 12.85 1.45
CA ILE A 23 -0.77 13.00 0.22
C ILE A 23 -0.08 13.99 -0.72
N ILE A 24 0.37 15.13 -0.21
CA ILE A 24 1.11 16.14 -0.98
C ILE A 24 2.39 15.53 -1.57
N GLY A 25 3.17 14.81 -0.76
CA GLY A 25 4.41 14.16 -1.21
C GLY A 25 4.16 13.13 -2.31
N VAL A 26 3.15 12.26 -2.16
CA VAL A 26 2.78 11.27 -3.18
C VAL A 26 2.32 11.94 -4.47
N VAL A 27 1.49 12.99 -4.38
CA VAL A 27 1.05 13.74 -5.58
C VAL A 27 2.22 14.37 -6.31
N LEU A 28 3.19 14.96 -5.60
CA LEU A 28 4.39 15.53 -6.21
C LEU A 28 5.24 14.47 -6.91
N VAL A 29 5.45 13.31 -6.29
CA VAL A 29 6.18 12.18 -6.90
C VAL A 29 5.47 11.70 -8.17
N GLN A 30 4.16 11.52 -8.12
CA GLN A 30 3.37 11.05 -9.26
C GLN A 30 3.36 12.05 -10.41
N LEU A 31 3.27 13.36 -10.12
CA LEU A 31 3.36 14.40 -11.13
C LEU A 31 4.74 14.47 -11.79
N ALA A 32 5.81 14.26 -11.02
CA ALA A 32 7.17 14.23 -11.55
C ALA A 32 7.40 13.06 -12.52
N GLN A 33 6.69 11.94 -12.35
CA GLN A 33 6.76 10.77 -13.23
C GLN A 33 5.80 10.84 -14.43
N GLY A 34 4.74 11.65 -14.36
CA GLY A 34 3.72 11.76 -15.39
C GLY A 34 4.08 12.65 -16.59
N GLY A 35 5.29 13.21 -16.64
CA GLY A 35 5.68 14.25 -17.60
C GLY A 35 6.09 13.80 -19.00
N GLU A 36 6.33 12.50 -19.24
CA GLU A 36 6.90 12.00 -20.52
C GLU A 36 6.10 10.90 -21.20
N HIS A 37 4.80 10.75 -20.91
CA HIS A 37 3.93 10.02 -21.81
C HIS A 37 3.35 10.96 -22.86
N THR A 38 3.91 10.87 -24.06
CA THR A 38 3.32 11.31 -25.34
C THR A 38 1.80 11.37 -25.21
N THR A 39 1.25 12.58 -25.37
CA THR A 39 -0.18 12.79 -25.60
C THR A 39 -0.57 12.00 -26.84
N SER A 40 -0.88 10.72 -26.66
CA SER A 40 -1.49 9.89 -27.69
C SER A 40 -2.86 10.52 -27.91
N LYS A 41 -2.95 11.35 -28.95
CA LYS A 41 -4.16 12.07 -29.35
C LYS A 41 -5.31 11.15 -29.79
N ASN A 42 -5.19 9.83 -29.64
CA ASN A 42 -6.18 8.86 -30.08
C ASN A 42 -6.52 7.88 -28.95
N ALA A 43 -7.62 8.14 -28.25
CA ALA A 43 -8.37 7.12 -27.53
C ALA A 43 -9.86 7.49 -27.58
N GLU A 44 -10.48 7.30 -28.74
CA GLU A 44 -11.93 7.25 -28.82
C GLU A 44 -12.44 6.24 -27.77
N GLY A 45 -13.23 6.70 -26.80
CA GLY A 45 -13.81 5.86 -25.74
C GLY A 45 -13.17 5.96 -24.34
N GLN A 46 -12.13 6.78 -24.11
CA GLN A 46 -11.56 6.93 -22.77
C GLN A 46 -12.41 7.86 -21.88
N ASN A 47 -13.32 7.27 -21.11
CA ASN A 47 -14.15 8.01 -20.16
C ASN A 47 -13.36 8.33 -18.87
N ARG A 48 -12.71 9.50 -18.84
CA ARG A 48 -11.93 9.98 -17.68
C ARG A 48 -12.74 10.00 -16.38
N PHE A 49 -14.05 10.28 -16.46
CA PHE A 49 -14.95 10.23 -15.31
C PHE A 49 -15.14 8.80 -14.75
N ILE A 50 -15.29 7.79 -15.62
CA ILE A 50 -15.41 6.39 -15.20
C ILE A 50 -14.11 5.92 -14.56
N GLY A 51 -12.96 6.24 -15.15
CA GLY A 51 -11.66 5.93 -14.56
C GLY A 51 -11.45 6.59 -13.20
N PHE A 52 -11.85 7.85 -13.06
CA PHE A 52 -11.79 8.56 -11.78
C PHE A 52 -12.71 7.95 -10.72
N MET A 53 -13.96 7.63 -11.07
CA MET A 53 -14.91 6.99 -10.14
C MET A 53 -14.49 5.56 -9.76
N ALA A 54 -13.92 4.81 -10.71
CA ALA A 54 -13.34 3.50 -10.43
C ALA A 54 -12.16 3.61 -9.44
N ALA A 55 -11.27 4.59 -9.63
CA ALA A 55 -10.15 4.82 -8.71
C ALA A 55 -10.62 5.22 -7.30
N LEU A 56 -11.62 6.12 -7.19
CA LEU A 56 -12.21 6.49 -5.89
C LEU A 56 -12.81 5.28 -5.17
N THR A 57 -13.58 4.47 -5.91
CA THR A 57 -14.21 3.27 -5.38
C THR A 57 -13.15 2.26 -4.94
N ALA A 58 -12.12 2.01 -5.75
CA ALA A 58 -11.01 1.13 -5.42
C ALA A 58 -10.25 1.60 -4.16
N CYS A 59 -9.96 2.89 -4.03
CA CYS A 59 -9.32 3.46 -2.86
C CYS A 59 -10.18 3.30 -1.59
N ALA A 60 -11.49 3.53 -1.68
CA ALA A 60 -12.41 3.36 -0.57
C ALA A 60 -12.51 1.89 -0.12
N LEU A 61 -12.70 0.96 -1.07
CA LEU A 61 -12.77 -0.47 -0.79
C LEU A 61 -11.45 -1.00 -0.22
N SER A 62 -10.31 -0.60 -0.77
CA SER A 62 -8.98 -0.97 -0.26
C SER A 62 -8.76 -0.50 1.17
N GLY A 63 -9.08 0.78 1.45
CA GLY A 63 -9.00 1.34 2.80
C GLY A 63 -9.92 0.65 3.80
N PHE A 64 -11.13 0.26 3.38
CA PHE A 64 -12.07 -0.50 4.22
C PHE A 64 -11.58 -1.92 4.48
N ALA A 65 -11.18 -2.65 3.43
CA ALA A 65 -10.72 -4.03 3.52
C ALA A 65 -9.47 -4.17 4.41
N GLY A 66 -8.50 -3.26 4.27
CA GLY A 66 -7.30 -3.27 5.12
C GLY A 66 -7.61 -3.06 6.60
N VAL A 67 -8.53 -2.15 6.92
CA VAL A 67 -8.96 -1.88 8.30
C VAL A 67 -9.81 -3.01 8.87
N TYR A 68 -10.69 -3.59 8.06
CA TYR A 68 -11.48 -4.77 8.44
C TYR A 68 -10.57 -5.97 8.72
N PHE A 69 -9.56 -6.19 7.87
CA PHE A 69 -8.54 -7.22 8.07
C PHE A 69 -7.73 -6.97 9.34
N GLU A 70 -7.35 -5.73 9.64
CA GLU A 70 -6.69 -5.39 10.90
C GLU A 70 -7.59 -5.72 12.11
N LYS A 71 -8.89 -5.42 12.03
CA LYS A 71 -9.85 -5.72 13.09
C LYS A 71 -10.00 -7.22 13.32
N ILE A 72 -10.10 -8.02 12.26
CA ILE A 72 -10.30 -9.47 12.39
C ILE A 72 -9.05 -10.19 12.90
N LEU A 73 -7.86 -9.69 12.52
CA LEU A 73 -6.58 -10.20 13.03
C LEU A 73 -6.34 -9.85 14.50
N LYS A 74 -6.71 -8.63 14.93
CA LYS A 74 -6.44 -8.15 16.29
C LYS A 74 -7.54 -8.48 17.30
N GLY A 75 -8.74 -8.87 16.85
CA GLY A 75 -9.90 -9.15 17.69
C GLY A 75 -10.14 -10.64 18.00
N SER A 76 -9.20 -11.53 17.70
CA SER A 76 -9.39 -12.98 17.80
C SER A 76 -8.08 -13.70 18.13
N ASP A 77 -8.13 -14.76 18.94
CA ASP A 77 -6.97 -15.60 19.29
C ASP A 77 -6.50 -16.53 18.17
N VAL A 78 -7.14 -16.46 17.00
CA VAL A 78 -6.78 -17.26 15.82
C VAL A 78 -5.46 -16.75 15.21
N THR A 79 -4.59 -17.68 14.83
CA THR A 79 -3.28 -17.34 14.23
C THR A 79 -3.44 -16.59 12.90
N VAL A 80 -2.49 -15.69 12.60
CA VAL A 80 -2.45 -14.95 11.31
C VAL A 80 -2.42 -15.90 10.13
N TRP A 81 -1.72 -17.03 10.26
CA TRP A 81 -1.66 -18.06 9.23
C TRP A 81 -3.01 -18.67 8.94
N MET A 82 -3.78 -19.02 9.98
CA MET A 82 -5.12 -19.58 9.82
C MET A 82 -6.09 -18.56 9.22
N ARG A 83 -6.00 -17.29 9.61
CA ARG A 83 -6.78 -16.20 9.01
C ARG A 83 -6.41 -15.96 7.54
N ASN A 84 -5.12 -16.01 7.21
CA ASN A 84 -4.67 -15.90 5.83
C ASN A 84 -5.16 -17.07 4.98
N VAL A 85 -5.12 -18.31 5.50
CA VAL A 85 -5.67 -19.49 4.83
C VAL A 85 -7.19 -19.34 4.61
N GLN A 86 -7.96 -18.91 5.61
CA GLN A 86 -9.40 -18.67 5.45
C GLN A 86 -9.70 -17.66 4.35
N LEU A 87 -8.96 -16.55 4.32
CA LEU A 87 -9.11 -15.53 3.29
C LEU A 87 -8.69 -16.02 1.92
N SER A 88 -7.59 -16.77 1.82
CA SER A 88 -7.14 -17.39 0.57
C SER A 88 -8.13 -18.41 0.04
N LEU A 89 -8.71 -19.24 0.91
CA LEU A 89 -9.73 -20.22 0.54
C LEU A 89 -10.99 -19.54 -0.02
N CYS A 90 -11.36 -18.38 0.52
CA CYS A 90 -12.43 -17.58 -0.06
C CYS A 90 -11.99 -16.87 -1.34
N SER A 91 -10.77 -16.33 -1.44
CA SER A 91 -10.33 -15.51 -2.57
C SER A 91 -10.00 -16.31 -3.83
N VAL A 92 -9.47 -17.54 -3.71
CA VAL A 92 -9.13 -18.41 -4.85
C VAL A 92 -10.32 -18.64 -5.79
N PRO A 93 -11.51 -19.08 -5.31
CA PRO A 93 -12.67 -19.27 -6.20
C PRO A 93 -13.15 -17.96 -6.83
N PHE A 94 -13.16 -16.84 -6.08
CA PHE A 94 -13.50 -15.54 -6.67
C PHE A 94 -12.50 -15.09 -7.74
N GLY A 95 -11.21 -15.37 -7.54
CA GLY A 95 -10.15 -15.09 -8.51
C GLY A 95 -10.31 -15.93 -9.77
N TRP A 96 -10.61 -17.22 -9.62
CA TRP A 96 -10.90 -18.11 -10.75
C TRP A 96 -12.14 -17.68 -11.53
N VAL A 97 -13.25 -17.39 -10.86
CA VAL A 97 -14.48 -16.91 -11.51
C VAL A 97 -14.20 -15.60 -12.26
N SER A 98 -13.54 -14.64 -11.62
CA SER A 98 -13.16 -13.37 -12.27
C SER A 98 -12.31 -13.61 -13.53
N CYS A 99 -11.33 -14.52 -13.45
CA CYS A 99 -10.47 -14.84 -14.59
C CYS A 99 -11.26 -15.39 -15.78
N TYR A 100 -12.20 -16.31 -15.53
CA TYR A 100 -13.08 -16.86 -16.56
C TYR A 100 -14.09 -15.85 -17.10
N VAL A 101 -14.62 -14.96 -16.26
CA VAL A 101 -15.58 -13.92 -16.70
C VAL A 101 -14.91 -12.90 -17.62
N TYR A 102 -13.68 -12.48 -17.32
CA TYR A 102 -12.99 -11.46 -18.10
C TYR A 102 -12.20 -12.01 -19.30
N ASN A 103 -11.63 -13.22 -19.18
CA ASN A 103 -10.71 -13.76 -20.18
C ASN A 103 -11.02 -15.23 -20.57
N GLY A 104 -12.26 -15.68 -20.36
CA GLY A 104 -12.66 -17.08 -20.56
C GLY A 104 -12.38 -17.62 -21.96
N ASP A 105 -12.63 -16.83 -23.00
CA ASP A 105 -12.41 -17.26 -24.39
C ASP A 105 -10.92 -17.50 -24.69
N ALA A 106 -10.05 -16.58 -24.26
CA ALA A 106 -8.60 -16.73 -24.40
C ALA A 106 -8.06 -17.94 -23.62
N ILE A 107 -8.61 -18.21 -22.43
CA ILE A 107 -8.23 -19.37 -21.61
C ILE A 107 -8.67 -20.68 -22.26
N ARG A 108 -9.86 -20.72 -22.87
CA ARG A 108 -10.37 -21.93 -23.56
C ARG A 108 -9.59 -22.25 -24.83
N GLU A 109 -9.17 -21.22 -25.56
CA GLU A 109 -8.44 -21.39 -26.83
C GLU A 109 -6.95 -21.74 -26.61
N LYS A 110 -6.28 -21.05 -25.68
CA LYS A 110 -4.81 -21.12 -25.52
C LYS A 110 -4.35 -21.84 -24.25
N GLY A 111 -5.26 -22.05 -23.30
CA GLY A 111 -4.96 -22.59 -21.98
C GLY A 111 -4.62 -21.50 -20.96
N PHE A 112 -4.87 -21.79 -19.67
CA PHE A 112 -4.68 -20.83 -18.57
C PHE A 112 -3.23 -20.34 -18.40
N PHE A 113 -2.26 -21.24 -18.61
CA PHE A 113 -0.84 -20.94 -18.42
C PHE A 113 -0.15 -20.47 -19.71
N PHE A 114 -0.93 -20.08 -20.72
CA PHE A 114 -0.36 -19.58 -21.97
C PHE A 114 0.38 -18.25 -21.73
N GLY A 115 1.64 -18.16 -22.19
CA GLY A 115 2.48 -16.98 -22.02
C GLY A 115 3.14 -16.83 -20.64
N TYR A 116 3.04 -17.84 -19.77
CA TYR A 116 3.77 -17.84 -18.51
C TYR A 116 5.24 -18.18 -18.76
N ASP A 117 6.12 -17.19 -18.61
CA ASP A 117 7.56 -17.39 -18.62
C ASP A 117 8.11 -17.55 -17.19
N LYS A 118 9.43 -17.77 -17.08
CA LYS A 118 10.10 -17.88 -15.78
C LYS A 118 10.00 -16.59 -14.96
N PHE A 119 9.88 -15.43 -15.62
CA PHE A 119 9.79 -14.13 -14.97
C PHE A 119 8.40 -13.90 -14.37
N VAL A 120 7.32 -14.28 -15.07
CA VAL A 120 5.95 -14.30 -14.56
C VAL A 120 5.85 -15.20 -13.33
N ASN A 121 6.43 -16.41 -13.38
CA ASN A 121 6.44 -17.29 -12.21
C ASN A 121 7.21 -16.68 -11.02
N TYR A 122 8.34 -16.00 -11.29
CA TYR A 122 9.06 -15.24 -10.27
C TYR A 122 8.19 -14.13 -9.66
N LEU A 123 7.49 -13.34 -10.48
CA LEU A 123 6.58 -12.28 -10.01
C LEU A 123 5.42 -12.83 -9.17
N ILE A 124 4.86 -13.99 -9.54
CA ILE A 124 3.79 -14.65 -8.77
C ILE A 124 4.29 -15.03 -7.37
N VAL A 125 5.45 -15.69 -7.28
CA VAL A 125 6.05 -16.08 -6.00
C VAL A 125 6.41 -14.85 -5.17
N LEU A 126 6.99 -13.82 -5.80
CA LEU A 126 7.34 -12.56 -5.14
C LEU A 126 6.11 -11.87 -4.57
N GLN A 127 5.02 -11.78 -5.34
CA GLN A 127 3.78 -11.14 -4.90
C GLN A 127 3.10 -11.92 -3.77
N ALA A 128 3.07 -13.26 -3.86
CA ALA A 128 2.56 -14.11 -2.81
C ALA A 128 3.37 -13.97 -1.51
N GLY A 129 4.70 -13.98 -1.61
CA GLY A 129 5.61 -13.75 -0.48
C GLY A 129 5.43 -12.36 0.13
N GLY A 130 5.31 -11.32 -0.70
CA GLY A 130 5.06 -9.95 -0.26
C GLY A 130 3.79 -9.81 0.57
N GLY A 131 2.69 -10.46 0.15
CA GLY A 131 1.44 -10.49 0.91
C GLY A 131 1.59 -11.13 2.30
N LEU A 132 2.33 -12.24 2.40
CA LEU A 132 2.63 -12.89 3.67
C LEU A 132 3.48 -12.01 4.59
N ILE A 133 4.50 -11.36 4.04
CA ILE A 133 5.35 -10.41 4.80
C ILE A 133 4.50 -9.26 5.34
N VAL A 134 3.60 -8.69 4.53
CA VAL A 134 2.68 -7.63 4.99
C VAL A 134 1.82 -8.10 6.16
N ALA A 135 1.28 -9.32 6.11
CA ALA A 135 0.50 -9.88 7.22
C ALA A 135 1.32 -10.03 8.51
N VAL A 136 2.57 -10.48 8.40
CA VAL A 136 3.52 -10.58 9.53
C VAL A 136 3.83 -9.19 10.09
N VAL A 137 4.14 -8.21 9.24
CA VAL A 137 4.42 -6.83 9.65
C VAL A 137 3.21 -6.19 10.34
N VAL A 138 1.98 -6.45 9.87
CA VAL A 138 0.76 -5.96 10.53
C VAL A 138 0.58 -6.53 11.94
N LYS A 139 1.02 -7.79 12.16
CA LYS A 139 0.89 -8.46 13.45
C LYS A 139 1.99 -8.08 14.44
N TYR A 140 3.24 -7.95 13.98
CA TYR A 140 4.41 -7.89 14.85
C TYR A 140 5.19 -6.57 14.81
N ALA A 141 4.96 -5.70 13.82
CA ALA A 141 5.70 -4.44 13.74
C ALA A 141 4.92 -3.28 14.36
N ASP A 142 5.63 -2.48 15.15
CA ASP A 142 5.15 -1.17 15.57
C ASP A 142 5.08 -0.20 14.38
N ASN A 143 4.21 0.79 14.49
CA ASN A 143 4.02 1.80 13.45
C ASN A 143 5.33 2.53 13.09
N ILE A 144 6.25 2.67 14.06
CA ILE A 144 7.57 3.29 13.87
C ILE A 144 8.47 2.41 13.01
N LEU A 145 8.59 1.11 13.34
CA LEU A 145 9.44 0.18 12.58
C LEU A 145 8.94 -0.01 11.15
N LYS A 146 7.61 -0.06 10.97
CA LYS A 146 6.98 -0.07 9.65
C LYS A 146 7.33 1.19 8.85
N GLY A 147 7.34 2.35 9.51
CA GLY A 147 7.74 3.62 8.92
C GLY A 147 9.18 3.60 8.42
N PHE A 148 10.12 3.18 9.27
CA PHE A 148 11.53 3.04 8.89
C PHE A 148 11.75 2.07 7.73
N ALA A 149 11.08 0.91 7.74
CA ALA A 149 11.17 -0.05 6.64
C ALA A 149 10.66 0.55 5.33
N THR A 150 9.56 1.31 5.38
CA THR A 150 8.98 1.96 4.20
C THR A 150 9.89 3.07 3.66
N SER A 151 10.46 3.92 4.53
CA SER A 151 11.37 4.99 4.08
C SER A 151 12.66 4.43 3.49
N LEU A 152 13.23 3.38 4.09
CA LEU A 152 14.39 2.68 3.55
C LEU A 152 14.08 2.05 2.19
N ALA A 153 12.91 1.42 2.04
CA ALA A 153 12.48 0.86 0.77
C ALA A 153 12.38 1.92 -0.33
N ILE A 154 11.87 3.13 -0.02
CA ILE A 154 11.82 4.25 -0.98
C ILE A 154 13.23 4.66 -1.41
N VAL A 155 14.17 4.81 -0.47
CA VAL A 155 15.56 5.20 -0.77
C VAL A 155 16.26 4.14 -1.63
N ILE A 156 16.14 2.86 -1.26
CA ILE A 156 16.73 1.75 -2.02
C ILE A 156 16.12 1.69 -3.43
N SER A 157 14.79 1.85 -3.55
CA SER A 157 14.10 1.83 -4.84
C SER A 157 14.54 3.00 -5.73
N CYS A 158 14.76 4.18 -5.14
CA CYS A 158 15.30 5.35 -5.84
C CYS A 158 16.71 5.07 -6.38
N ILE A 159 17.62 4.58 -5.53
CA ILE A 159 19.00 4.24 -5.93
C ILE A 159 18.97 3.15 -7.02
N GLY A 160 18.18 2.11 -6.83
CA GLY A 160 17.99 1.04 -7.81
C GLY A 160 17.46 1.57 -9.15
N SER A 161 16.53 2.54 -9.12
CA SER A 161 15.96 3.13 -10.34
C SER A 161 16.99 3.92 -11.15
N ILE A 162 17.95 4.59 -10.50
CA ILE A 162 19.03 5.31 -11.17
C ILE A 162 19.95 4.32 -11.90
N TYR A 163 20.38 3.26 -11.21
CA TYR A 163 21.36 2.32 -11.77
C TYR A 163 20.76 1.32 -12.77
N LEU A 164 19.53 0.84 -12.54
CA LEU A 164 18.91 -0.19 -13.38
C LEU A 164 18.16 0.39 -14.57
N PHE A 165 17.52 1.56 -14.40
CA PHE A 165 16.65 2.15 -15.43
C PHE A 165 17.20 3.47 -16.00
N GLY A 166 18.36 3.94 -15.53
CA GLY A 166 18.94 5.22 -15.97
C GLY A 166 18.04 6.42 -15.66
N PHE A 167 17.18 6.32 -14.64
CA PHE A 167 16.17 7.33 -14.35
C PHE A 167 16.81 8.64 -13.86
N GLU A 168 16.55 9.74 -14.58
CA GLU A 168 17.01 11.06 -14.17
C GLU A 168 16.11 11.63 -13.05
N LEU A 169 16.70 11.87 -11.89
CA LEU A 169 15.97 12.40 -10.74
C LEU A 169 15.55 13.86 -10.97
N SER A 170 14.27 14.07 -11.26
CA SER A 170 13.67 15.40 -11.22
C SER A 170 13.68 15.98 -9.81
N LEU A 171 13.92 17.29 -9.68
CA LEU A 171 13.80 18.01 -8.39
C LEU A 171 12.42 17.82 -7.75
N GLN A 172 11.36 17.72 -8.56
CA GLN A 172 10.01 17.48 -8.09
C GLN A 172 9.87 16.09 -7.43
N PHE A 173 10.54 15.08 -7.98
CA PHE A 173 10.57 13.74 -7.42
C PHE A 173 11.32 13.72 -6.09
N VAL A 174 12.48 14.37 -6.00
CA VAL A 174 13.29 14.45 -4.77
C VAL A 174 12.51 15.16 -3.66
N LEU A 175 11.89 16.30 -3.97
CA LEU A 175 11.05 17.03 -3.01
C LEU A 175 9.85 16.19 -2.56
N GLY A 176 9.15 15.54 -3.49
CA GLY A 176 8.04 14.65 -3.17
C GLY A 176 8.47 13.49 -2.26
N ALA A 177 9.59 12.83 -2.56
CA ALA A 177 10.15 11.77 -1.74
C ALA A 177 10.53 12.26 -0.33
N ALA A 178 11.12 13.46 -0.22
CA ALA A 178 11.43 14.06 1.07
C ALA A 178 10.17 14.32 1.91
N PHE A 179 9.08 14.81 1.30
CA PHE A 179 7.80 14.97 1.99
C PHE A 179 7.20 13.65 2.46
N VAL A 180 7.29 12.58 1.65
CA VAL A 180 6.83 11.24 2.04
C VAL A 180 7.63 10.72 3.24
N ILE A 181 8.97 10.82 3.20
CA ILE A 181 9.84 10.39 4.30
C ILE A 181 9.54 11.20 5.57
N CYS A 182 9.45 12.53 5.47
CA CYS A 182 9.14 13.40 6.60
C CYS A 182 7.78 13.07 7.24
N SER A 183 6.77 12.83 6.41
CA SER A 183 5.43 12.42 6.88
C SER A 183 5.47 11.12 7.69
N ILE A 184 6.23 10.12 7.23
CA ILE A 184 6.37 8.84 7.91
C ILE A 184 6.97 9.03 9.31
N PHE A 185 8.03 9.83 9.43
CA PHE A 185 8.63 10.17 10.72
C PHE A 185 7.68 10.93 11.64
N LEU A 186 6.98 11.93 11.10
CA LEU A 186 6.01 12.74 11.85
C LEU A 186 4.83 11.91 12.35
N TYR A 187 4.36 10.92 11.57
CA TYR A 187 3.31 10.00 11.99
C TYR A 187 3.77 9.03 13.09
N GLY A 188 5.04 8.60 13.02
CA GLY A 188 5.66 7.71 14.00
C GLY A 188 5.98 8.38 15.34
N TYR A 189 6.13 9.70 15.36
CA TYR A 189 6.39 10.46 16.58
C TYR A 189 5.13 10.54 17.46
N GLN A 190 5.06 9.69 18.48
CA GLN A 190 4.04 9.77 19.53
C GLN A 190 4.60 10.56 20.73
N PRO A 191 4.04 11.74 21.07
CA PRO A 191 4.44 12.45 22.28
C PRO A 191 4.12 11.58 23.51
N ARG A 192 5.07 11.47 24.45
CA ARG A 192 4.88 10.72 25.69
C ARG A 192 3.63 11.22 26.42
N LYS A 193 2.80 10.30 26.91
CA LYS A 193 1.67 10.67 27.75
C LYS A 193 2.22 11.22 29.09
N PRO A 194 1.63 12.26 29.67
CA PRO A 194 2.07 12.81 30.96
C PRO A 194 2.08 11.81 32.13
N SER A 195 1.42 10.64 31.96
CA SER A 195 1.38 9.55 32.94
C SER A 195 2.67 8.74 33.06
N ASP A 196 3.65 8.92 32.16
CA ASP A 196 4.95 8.23 32.19
C ASP A 196 6.06 9.06 32.86
N LEU A 197 5.68 10.15 33.54
CA LEU A 197 6.61 10.88 34.40
C LEU A 197 6.82 10.06 35.68
N PRO A 198 8.06 9.67 36.03
CA PRO A 198 8.32 9.08 37.33
C PRO A 198 7.85 10.09 38.39
N ILE A 199 6.98 9.62 39.29
CA ILE A 199 6.57 10.39 40.47
C ILE A 199 7.86 10.74 41.18
N SER A 200 8.22 12.02 41.15
CA SER A 200 9.34 12.54 41.92
C SER A 200 9.00 12.32 43.39
N HIS A 201 9.50 11.24 43.97
CA HIS A 201 9.57 11.09 45.41
C HIS A 201 10.52 12.17 45.92
N LYS A 202 9.95 13.34 46.23
CA LYS A 202 10.54 14.25 47.20
C LYS A 202 10.22 13.68 48.58
N VAL A 203 11.22 13.09 49.21
CA VAL A 203 11.34 12.99 50.67
C VAL A 203 12.62 13.70 51.05
#